data_AF-A0A6B7Q3H7-F1
#
_entry.id   AF-A0A6B7Q3H7-F1
#
_cell.length_a   1.000
_cell.length_b   1.000
_cell.length_c   1.000
_cell.angle_alpha   90.00
_cell.angle_beta   90.00
_cell.angle_gamma   90.00
#
_symmetry.space_group_name_H-M   'P 1'
#
loop_
_entity.id
_entity.type
_entity.pdbx_description
1 polymer ?
#
loop_
_entity_poly.entity_id
_entity_poly.type
_entity_poly.pdbx_seq_one_letter_code
_entity_poly.pdbx_strand_id
1 'polypeptide(L)'
;MTEQPDQELYYELQIAANRQTIWIHSSDGSTVGRFSPRGIDLHNTVTEMMAGAPECRLCTYGSPTQADWLTFRNRSLEWWGVDVPHNAIDTSFLLPG
;
A
#
# COMPACT_ATOMS: atom_id res chain seq x y z
N MET A 1 1.39 19.99 -26.92
CA MET A 1 1.28 19.24 -25.66
C MET A 1 1.16 17.80 -26.07
N THR A 2 2.25 17.03 -25.98
CA THR A 2 2.21 15.60 -26.30
C THR A 2 1.60 14.90 -25.10
N GLU A 3 0.40 14.36 -25.29
CA GLU A 3 -0.20 13.41 -24.36
C GLU A 3 0.81 12.26 -24.20
N GLN A 4 1.44 12.17 -23.02
CA GLN A 4 2.17 10.95 -22.67
C GLN A 4 1.12 9.84 -22.58
N PRO A 5 1.36 8.68 -23.22
CA PRO A 5 0.46 7.55 -23.06
C PRO A 5 0.31 7.29 -21.57
N ASP A 6 -0.93 7.06 -21.11
CA ASP A 6 -1.20 6.54 -19.77
C ASP A 6 -0.27 5.36 -19.56
N GLN A 7 0.76 5.55 -18.74
CA GLN A 7 1.78 4.53 -18.53
C GLN A 7 1.10 3.46 -17.67
N GLU A 8 0.74 2.35 -18.28
CA GLU A 8 0.17 1.22 -17.55
C GLU A 8 1.20 0.77 -16.49
N LEU A 9 0.87 0.94 -15.22
CA LEU A 9 1.70 0.54 -14.10
C LEU A 9 1.33 -0.87 -13.66
N TYR A 10 2.35 -1.68 -13.37
CA TYR A 10 2.17 -3.00 -12.77
C TYR A 10 2.54 -2.93 -11.29
N TYR A 11 1.82 -3.70 -10.48
CA TYR A 11 2.01 -3.73 -9.03
C TYR A 11 2.39 -5.11 -8.53
N GLU A 12 3.31 -5.15 -7.57
CA GLU A 12 3.82 -6.39 -6.96
C GLU A 12 3.60 -6.35 -5.44
N LEU A 13 3.06 -7.44 -4.88
CA LEU A 13 2.94 -7.64 -3.43
C LEU A 13 4.17 -8.39 -2.90
N GLN A 14 4.90 -7.77 -1.98
CA GLN A 14 5.99 -8.39 -1.23
C GLN A 14 5.56 -8.61 0.23
N ILE A 15 5.77 -9.83 0.75
CA ILE A 15 5.46 -10.19 2.14
C ILE A 15 6.77 -10.53 2.86
N ALA A 16 7.04 -9.88 3.99
CA ALA A 16 8.18 -10.23 4.83
C ALA A 16 8.06 -11.67 5.36
N ALA A 17 9.18 -12.37 5.52
CA ALA A 17 9.19 -13.75 6.02
C ALA A 17 8.53 -13.91 7.41
N ASN A 18 8.64 -12.89 8.27
CA ASN A 18 7.99 -12.88 9.59
C ASN A 18 6.50 -12.50 9.55
N ARG A 19 5.96 -12.17 8.36
CA ARG A 19 4.57 -11.76 8.13
C ARG A 19 4.13 -10.56 8.98
N GLN A 20 5.06 -9.73 9.44
CA GLN A 20 4.70 -8.49 10.15
C GLN A 20 4.67 -7.28 9.23
N THR A 21 5.30 -7.37 8.06
CA THR A 21 5.35 -6.27 7.12
C THR A 21 5.08 -6.75 5.71
N ILE A 22 4.31 -5.96 4.97
CA ILE A 22 4.09 -6.14 3.54
C ILE A 22 4.32 -4.83 2.82
N TRP A 23 4.66 -4.94 1.55
CA TRP A 23 4.86 -3.82 0.64
C TRP A 23 4.13 -4.06 -0.66
N ILE A 24 3.69 -2.98 -1.28
CA ILE A 24 3.18 -2.96 -2.66
C ILE A 24 4.10 -2.05 -3.45
N HIS A 25 4.76 -2.61 -4.46
CA HIS A 25 5.66 -1.91 -5.36
C HIS A 25 4.96 -1.62 -6.68
N SER A 26 5.29 -0.49 -7.28
CA SER A 26 4.88 -0.11 -8.64
C SER A 26 6.06 -0.26 -9.60
N SER A 27 5.77 -0.56 -10.87
CA SER A 27 6.77 -0.69 -11.94
C SER A 27 7.56 0.59 -12.23
N ASP A 28 7.11 1.75 -11.73
CA ASP A 28 7.87 3.00 -11.78
C ASP A 28 8.89 3.16 -10.63
N GLY A 29 9.08 2.11 -9.82
CA GLY A 29 10.04 2.07 -8.72
C GLY A 29 9.49 2.55 -7.38
N SER A 30 8.22 2.98 -7.33
CA SER A 30 7.58 3.43 -6.09
C SER A 30 7.24 2.26 -5.17
N THR A 31 7.32 2.49 -3.86
CA THR A 31 6.63 1.66 -2.87
C THR A 31 5.35 2.39 -2.48
N VAL A 32 4.24 2.01 -3.08
CA VAL A 32 2.95 2.70 -2.94
C VAL A 32 2.18 2.23 -1.72
N GLY A 33 2.41 1.00 -1.24
CA GLY A 33 1.77 0.46 -0.05
C GLY A 33 2.78 -0.11 0.93
N ARG A 34 2.57 0.14 2.22
CA ARG A 34 3.22 -0.57 3.32
C ARG A 34 2.22 -0.78 4.46
N PHE A 35 2.18 -1.98 5.01
CA PHE A 35 1.51 -2.26 6.28
C PHE A 35 2.52 -2.88 7.23
N SER A 36 2.62 -2.37 8.46
CA SER A 36 3.59 -2.83 9.45
C SER A 36 3.08 -2.62 10.89
N PRO A 37 3.79 -3.07 11.93
CA PRO A 37 3.45 -2.74 13.32
C PRO A 37 3.51 -1.24 13.64
N ARG A 38 3.93 -0.39 12.68
CA ARG A 38 4.00 1.07 12.82
C ARG A 38 2.86 1.81 12.10
N GLY A 39 1.95 1.09 11.45
CA GLY A 39 0.78 1.66 10.78
C GLY A 39 0.72 1.34 9.29
N ILE A 40 -0.07 2.15 8.60
CA ILE A 40 -0.32 2.09 7.16
C ILE A 40 0.43 3.23 6.47
N ASP A 41 1.03 2.94 5.32
CA ASP A 41 1.44 3.93 4.34
C ASP A 41 0.84 3.57 3.00
N LEU A 42 -0.03 4.42 2.46
CA LEU A 42 -0.55 4.32 1.10
C LEU A 42 -0.27 5.64 0.39
N HIS A 43 0.53 5.59 -0.66
CA HIS A 43 1.07 6.75 -1.37
C HIS A 43 0.63 6.78 -2.83
N ASN A 44 0.69 7.96 -3.46
CA ASN A 44 0.74 8.06 -4.91
C ASN A 44 2.07 7.52 -5.43
N THR A 45 2.11 7.15 -6.70
CA THR A 45 3.35 6.76 -7.37
C THR A 45 4.21 8.00 -7.64
N VAL A 46 5.51 7.82 -7.89
CA VAL A 46 6.38 8.92 -8.28
C VAL A 46 5.90 9.56 -9.58
N THR A 47 5.38 8.75 -10.51
CA THR A 47 4.78 9.25 -11.76
C THR A 47 3.63 10.22 -11.50
N GLU A 48 2.71 9.85 -10.60
CA GLU A 48 1.58 10.71 -10.20
C GLU A 48 2.03 11.95 -9.43
N MET A 49 3.02 11.82 -8.53
CA MET A 49 3.57 12.94 -7.79
C MET A 49 4.26 13.97 -8.70
N MET A 50 4.98 13.51 -9.72
CA MET A 50 5.57 14.38 -10.75
C MET A 50 4.51 15.08 -11.59
N ALA A 51 3.30 14.49 -11.70
CA ALA A 51 2.12 15.14 -12.29
C ALA A 51 1.36 16.06 -11.30
N GLY A 52 1.83 16.19 -10.06
CA GLY A 52 1.29 17.11 -9.05
C GLY A 52 0.41 16.48 -7.98
N ALA A 53 0.28 15.14 -7.94
CA ALA A 53 -0.39 14.47 -6.83
C ALA A 53 0.39 14.65 -5.51
N PRO A 54 -0.28 14.69 -4.34
CA PRO A 54 0.42 14.65 -3.06
C PRO A 54 1.12 13.29 -2.86
N GLU A 55 2.10 13.20 -1.96
CA GLU A 55 2.73 11.91 -1.65
C GLU A 55 1.74 10.94 -0.98
N CYS A 56 1.15 11.35 0.15
CA CYS A 56 0.28 10.48 0.93
C CYS A 56 -1.16 10.45 0.39
N ARG A 57 -1.69 9.24 0.13
CA ARG A 57 -3.12 9.00 -0.06
C ARG A 57 -3.79 8.70 1.28
N LEU A 58 -3.20 7.81 2.09
CA LEU A 58 -3.66 7.45 3.42
C LEU A 58 -2.49 6.89 4.22
N CYS A 59 -2.07 7.60 5.26
CA CYS A 59 -1.05 7.12 6.18
C CYS A 59 -1.55 7.22 7.62
N THR A 60 -1.24 6.21 8.42
CA THR A 60 -1.50 6.18 9.86
C THR A 60 -0.20 6.00 10.61
N TYR A 61 -0.19 6.38 11.88
CA TYR A 61 0.96 6.21 12.76
C TYR A 61 0.55 5.43 14.00
N GLY A 62 1.39 4.48 14.40
CA GLY A 62 1.20 3.66 15.59
C GLY A 62 0.74 2.24 15.27
N SER A 63 0.56 1.44 16.32
CA SER A 63 0.18 0.03 16.16
C SER A 63 -1.18 -0.08 15.46
N PRO A 64 -1.27 -0.80 14.34
CA PRO A 64 -2.52 -0.90 13.59
C PRO A 64 -3.53 -1.81 14.29
N THR A 65 -4.81 -1.57 14.03
CA THR A 65 -5.95 -2.39 14.44
C THR A 65 -6.33 -3.42 13.36
N GLN A 66 -7.29 -4.30 13.68
CA GLN A 66 -7.93 -5.14 12.66
C GLN A 66 -8.66 -4.32 11.58
N ALA A 67 -9.26 -3.19 11.95
CA ALA A 67 -9.92 -2.30 11.00
C ALA A 67 -8.92 -1.63 10.06
N ASP A 68 -7.73 -1.28 10.54
CA ASP A 68 -6.63 -0.79 9.71
C ASP A 68 -6.16 -1.85 8.71
N TRP A 69 -6.08 -3.11 9.14
CA TRP A 69 -5.75 -4.21 8.23
C TRP A 69 -6.77 -4.34 7.08
N LEU A 70 -8.06 -4.30 7.40
CA LEU A 70 -9.12 -4.31 6.38
C LEU A 70 -9.07 -3.08 5.48
N THR A 71 -8.81 -1.90 6.04
CA THR A 71 -8.62 -0.65 5.29
C THR A 71 -7.48 -0.80 4.29
N PHE A 72 -6.31 -1.29 4.73
CA PHE A 72 -5.17 -1.49 3.85
C PHE A 72 -5.51 -2.40 2.67
N ARG A 73 -6.12 -3.55 2.93
CA ARG A 73 -6.52 -4.51 1.88
C ARG A 73 -7.52 -3.90 0.89
N ASN A 74 -8.56 -3.25 1.41
CA ASN A 74 -9.61 -2.67 0.58
C ASN A 74 -9.06 -1.57 -0.33
N ARG A 75 -8.22 -0.67 0.21
CA ARG A 75 -7.62 0.40 -0.58
C ARG A 75 -6.58 -0.12 -1.57
N SER A 76 -5.82 -1.15 -1.22
CA SER A 76 -4.87 -1.79 -2.15
C SER A 76 -5.58 -2.36 -3.38
N LEU A 77 -6.73 -3.01 -3.17
CA LEU A 77 -7.57 -3.53 -4.25
C LEU A 77 -8.19 -2.40 -5.07
N GLU A 78 -8.80 -1.41 -4.41
CA GLU A 78 -9.48 -0.29 -5.07
C GLU A 78 -8.54 0.58 -5.91
N TRP A 79 -7.34 0.85 -5.41
CA TRP A 79 -6.44 1.83 -6.02
C TRP A 79 -5.43 1.23 -6.99
N TRP A 80 -5.01 -0.01 -6.77
CA TRP A 80 -3.95 -0.64 -7.56
C TRP A 80 -4.34 -2.02 -8.10
N GLY A 81 -5.57 -2.47 -7.85
CA GLY A 81 -6.01 -3.81 -8.25
C GLY A 81 -5.30 -4.95 -7.51
N VAL A 82 -4.59 -4.65 -6.42
CA VAL A 82 -3.82 -5.66 -5.66
C VAL A 82 -4.70 -6.31 -4.61
N ASP A 83 -5.12 -7.55 -4.86
CA ASP A 83 -5.78 -8.39 -3.85
C ASP A 83 -4.76 -8.95 -2.87
N VAL A 84 -4.69 -8.33 -1.69
CA VAL A 84 -3.83 -8.78 -0.60
C VAL A 84 -4.52 -9.90 0.18
N PRO A 85 -3.93 -11.11 0.30
CA PRO A 85 -4.54 -12.21 1.03
C PRO A 85 -4.82 -11.84 2.50
N HIS A 86 -5.98 -12.24 3.03
CA HIS A 86 -6.34 -11.95 4.44
C HIS A 86 -5.30 -12.48 5.44
N ASN A 87 -4.66 -13.61 5.10
CA ASN A 87 -3.62 -14.25 5.89
C ASN A 87 -2.20 -13.82 5.47
N ALA A 88 -2.01 -12.70 4.78
CA ALA A 88 -0.68 -12.21 4.42
C ALA A 88 0.16 -11.80 5.64
N ILE A 89 -0.51 -11.35 6.71
CA ILE A 89 0.14 -10.98 7.97
C ILE A 89 -0.07 -12.01 9.09
N ASP A 90 0.77 -11.95 10.12
CA ASP A 90 0.46 -12.45 11.45
C ASP A 90 -0.39 -11.39 12.17
N THR A 91 -1.59 -11.73 12.63
CA THR A 91 -2.48 -10.77 13.27
C THR A 91 -2.19 -10.56 14.76
N SER A 92 -1.21 -11.26 15.33
CA SER A 92 -0.87 -11.20 16.76
C SER A 92 -0.44 -9.81 17.25
N PHE A 93 0.06 -8.95 16.35
CA PHE A 93 0.48 -7.59 16.69
C PHE A 93 -0.61 -6.54 16.51
N LEU A 94 -1.78 -6.92 15.98
CA LEU A 94 -2.89 -5.98 15.78
C LEU A 94 -3.55 -5.64 17.12
N LEU A 95 -3.84 -4.36 17.32
CA LEU A 95 -4.64 -3.93 18.44
C LEU A 95 -6.11 -4.35 18.26
N PRO A 96 -6.84 -4.64 19.35
CA PRO A 96 -8.29 -4.69 19.30
C PRO A 96 -8.81 -3.33 18.80
N GLY A 97 -9.62 -3.37 17.74
CA GLY A 97 -10.27 -2.21 17.14
C GLY A 97 -11.68 -2.03 17.65
#